data_AF-A0A0D2I2R7-F1
#
_entry.id   AF-A0A0D2I2R7-F1
#
_cell.length_a   1.000
_cell.length_b   1.000
_cell.length_c   1.000
_cell.angle_alpha   90.00
_cell.angle_beta   90.00
_cell.angle_gamma   90.00
#
_symmetry.space_group_name_H-M   'P 1'
#
loop_
_entity.id
_entity.type
_entity.pdbx_description
1 polymer ?
#
loop_
_entity_poly.entity_id
_entity_poly.type
_entity_poly.pdbx_seq_one_letter_code
_entity_poly.pdbx_strand_id
1 'polypeptide(L)'
;MKSKLLFAMLFAASAVAATMLEESDQENSLQRRAFYQDGYKIFKRKRNAHACMMSIVFIVLFPLGAISLHLPLRGVRVVQFIHAPIQVLGMAMMIGALGLGIDIADVDLNYFASGTSTKAHVVIGLLATSALILFQPALGLLQHRHFKRTGQKSMFAYLHRWLGRIAICLGWINSGLGFQLVPISLVAAHSLVRNFVLMGVLGGIWFFLIGWDGYRHLWAKKDKISAYRVGWEKGVVLRGQRVEEEGIKESNAESGSSENQVNPK
;
A
#
# COMPACT_ATOMS: atom_id res chain seq x y z
N MET A 1 22.07 -30.18 -82.20
CA MET A 1 20.78 -29.69 -81.67
C MET A 1 20.55 -30.09 -80.20
N LYS A 2 20.84 -31.32 -79.79
CA LYS A 2 20.59 -31.82 -78.42
C LYS A 2 21.29 -31.03 -77.29
N SER A 3 22.51 -30.51 -77.48
CA SER A 3 23.24 -29.80 -76.40
C SER A 3 22.71 -28.38 -76.12
N LYS A 4 22.20 -27.67 -77.13
CA LYS A 4 21.58 -26.34 -76.95
C LYS A 4 20.25 -26.43 -76.18
N LEU A 5 19.51 -27.52 -76.40
CA LEU A 5 18.23 -27.78 -75.76
C LEU A 5 18.41 -28.16 -74.28
N LEU A 6 19.44 -28.95 -73.96
CA LEU A 6 19.88 -29.23 -72.58
C LEU A 6 20.30 -27.98 -71.83
N PHE A 7 21.08 -27.08 -72.46
CA PHE A 7 21.52 -25.83 -71.83
C PHE A 7 20.35 -24.88 -71.57
N ALA A 8 19.40 -24.77 -72.50
CA ALA A 8 18.18 -23.98 -72.31
C ALA A 8 17.31 -24.52 -71.16
N MET A 9 17.19 -25.83 -71.02
CA MET A 9 16.45 -26.45 -69.90
C MET A 9 17.16 -26.24 -68.56
N LEU A 10 18.48 -26.36 -68.49
CA LEU A 10 19.26 -26.10 -67.27
C LEU A 10 19.18 -24.62 -66.84
N PHE A 11 19.25 -23.70 -67.80
CA PHE A 11 19.11 -22.27 -67.52
C PHE A 11 17.69 -21.92 -67.04
N ALA A 12 16.66 -22.49 -67.68
CA ALA A 12 15.27 -22.31 -67.25
C ALA A 12 15.03 -22.89 -65.84
N ALA A 13 15.57 -24.09 -65.55
CA ALA A 13 15.48 -24.69 -64.23
C ALA A 13 16.21 -23.86 -63.16
N SER A 14 17.38 -23.30 -63.48
CA SER A 14 18.13 -22.42 -62.58
C SER A 14 17.40 -21.10 -62.32
N ALA A 15 16.76 -20.50 -63.32
CA ALA A 15 15.97 -19.28 -63.17
C ALA A 15 14.71 -19.51 -62.33
N VAL A 16 14.03 -20.65 -62.53
CA VAL A 16 12.89 -21.06 -61.69
C VAL A 16 13.35 -21.31 -60.25
N ALA A 17 14.49 -21.99 -60.03
CA ALA A 17 15.03 -22.19 -58.68
C ALA A 17 15.38 -20.87 -57.98
N ALA A 18 15.98 -19.91 -58.69
CA ALA A 18 16.32 -18.59 -58.13
C ALA A 18 15.08 -17.78 -57.73
N THR A 19 14.03 -17.77 -58.55
CA THR A 19 12.77 -17.07 -58.24
C THR A 19 12.02 -17.69 -57.06
N MET A 20 12.03 -19.03 -56.94
CA MET A 20 11.45 -19.73 -55.79
C MET A 20 12.19 -19.43 -54.47
N LEU A 21 13.51 -19.28 -54.53
CA LEU A 21 14.31 -18.89 -53.36
C LEU A 21 13.98 -17.45 -52.93
N GLU A 22 13.89 -16.52 -53.89
CA GLU A 22 13.53 -15.11 -53.61
C GLU A 22 12.12 -14.99 -53.01
N GLU A 23 11.13 -15.72 -53.53
CA GLU A 23 9.77 -15.75 -52.94
C GLU A 23 9.78 -16.32 -51.52
N SER A 24 10.55 -17.39 -51.26
CA SER A 24 10.63 -18.01 -49.93
C SER A 24 11.28 -17.09 -48.88
N ASP A 25 12.34 -16.37 -49.26
CA ASP A 25 13.02 -15.41 -48.39
C ASP A 25 12.14 -14.19 -48.10
N GLN A 26 11.40 -13.74 -49.11
CA GLN A 26 10.45 -12.64 -48.95
C GLN A 26 9.30 -13.02 -48.01
N GLU A 27 8.70 -14.20 -48.17
CA GLU A 27 7.65 -14.72 -47.28
C GLU A 27 8.15 -14.88 -45.84
N ASN A 28 9.34 -15.46 -45.63
CA ASN A 28 9.94 -15.61 -44.31
C ASN A 28 10.22 -14.25 -43.66
N SER A 29 10.69 -13.27 -44.43
CA SER A 29 10.92 -11.91 -43.93
C SER A 29 9.63 -11.18 -43.54
N LEU A 30 8.53 -11.42 -44.28
CA LEU A 30 7.21 -10.88 -44.00
C LEU A 30 6.61 -11.53 -42.76
N GLN A 31 6.71 -12.85 -42.64
CA GLN A 31 6.25 -13.60 -41.47
C GLN A 31 7.03 -13.22 -40.21
N ARG A 32 8.36 -13.05 -40.31
CA ARG A 32 9.19 -12.56 -39.19
C ARG A 32 8.82 -11.15 -38.77
N ARG A 33 8.56 -10.25 -39.73
CA ARG A 33 8.08 -8.88 -39.46
C ARG A 33 6.70 -8.89 -38.79
N ALA A 34 5.76 -9.69 -39.30
CA ALA A 34 4.42 -9.83 -38.74
C ALA A 34 4.47 -10.41 -37.31
N PHE A 35 5.24 -11.47 -37.09
CA PHE A 35 5.45 -12.08 -35.77
C PHE A 35 6.04 -11.09 -34.76
N TYR A 36 7.06 -10.33 -35.14
CA TYR A 36 7.65 -9.30 -34.27
C TYR A 36 6.67 -8.16 -33.98
N GLN A 37 5.90 -7.72 -34.98
CA GLN A 37 4.91 -6.67 -34.81
C GLN A 37 3.79 -7.11 -33.85
N ASP A 38 3.36 -8.37 -33.92
CA ASP A 38 2.32 -8.90 -33.05
C ASP A 38 2.83 -9.19 -31.64
N GLY A 39 4.03 -9.76 -31.49
CA GLY A 39 4.69 -9.91 -30.19
C GLY A 39 4.89 -8.56 -29.48
N TYR A 40 5.36 -7.55 -30.20
CA TYR A 40 5.55 -6.20 -29.65
C TYR A 40 4.22 -5.51 -29.27
N LYS A 41 3.15 -5.73 -30.05
CA LYS A 41 1.80 -5.26 -29.69
C LYS A 41 1.29 -5.95 -28.41
N ILE A 42 1.49 -7.26 -28.28
CA ILE A 42 1.11 -8.04 -27.10
C ILE A 42 1.86 -7.54 -25.86
N PHE A 43 3.19 -7.40 -25.95
CA PHE A 43 4.02 -6.82 -24.89
C PHE A 43 3.50 -5.45 -24.42
N LYS A 44 3.24 -4.54 -25.37
CA LYS A 44 2.70 -3.21 -25.04
C LYS A 44 1.35 -3.29 -24.32
N ARG A 45 0.46 -4.19 -24.73
CA ARG A 45 -0.84 -4.40 -24.07
C ARG A 45 -0.67 -4.96 -22.66
N LYS A 46 0.14 -6.01 -22.47
CA LYS A 46 0.45 -6.61 -21.16
C LYS A 46 1.02 -5.56 -20.19
N ARG A 47 2.04 -4.81 -20.65
CA ARG A 47 2.68 -3.74 -19.88
C ARG A 47 1.70 -2.64 -19.48
N ASN A 48 0.89 -2.16 -20.42
CA ASN A 48 -0.08 -1.11 -20.14
C ASN A 48 -1.17 -1.61 -19.18
N ALA A 49 -1.61 -2.87 -19.31
CA ALA A 49 -2.56 -3.48 -18.39
C ALA A 49 -1.97 -3.61 -16.98
N HIS A 50 -0.74 -4.13 -16.85
CA HIS A 50 -0.01 -4.20 -15.57
C HIS A 50 0.07 -2.82 -14.90
N ALA A 51 0.57 -1.81 -15.63
CA ALA A 51 0.74 -0.46 -15.10
C ALA A 51 -0.59 0.19 -14.69
N CYS A 52 -1.65 0.04 -15.50
CA CYS A 52 -2.97 0.57 -15.20
C CYS A 52 -3.57 -0.09 -13.95
N MET A 53 -3.57 -1.42 -13.89
CA MET A 53 -4.13 -2.16 -12.75
C MET A 53 -3.36 -1.88 -11.46
N MET A 54 -2.02 -1.90 -11.48
CA MET A 54 -1.21 -1.60 -10.29
C MET A 54 -1.42 -0.16 -9.81
N SER A 55 -1.55 0.80 -10.73
CA SER A 55 -1.83 2.20 -10.36
C SER A 55 -3.19 2.34 -9.68
N ILE A 56 -4.25 1.73 -10.24
CA ILE A 56 -5.58 1.73 -9.62
C ILE A 56 -5.53 1.12 -8.22
N VAL A 57 -4.85 -0.01 -8.05
CA VAL A 57 -4.75 -0.70 -6.76
C VAL A 57 -4.03 0.16 -5.71
N PHE A 58 -2.82 0.63 -6.00
CA PHE A 58 -1.97 1.29 -4.99
C PHE A 58 -2.25 2.77 -4.78
N ILE A 59 -2.80 3.46 -5.77
CA ILE A 59 -3.12 4.89 -5.66
C ILE A 59 -4.57 5.10 -5.24
N VAL A 60 -5.48 4.22 -5.65
CA VAL A 60 -6.93 4.41 -5.43
C VAL A 60 -7.46 3.39 -4.42
N LEU A 61 -7.51 2.10 -4.75
CA LEU A 61 -8.25 1.12 -3.95
C LEU A 61 -7.69 0.94 -2.53
N PHE A 62 -6.39 0.73 -2.37
CA PHE A 62 -5.79 0.53 -1.06
C PHE A 62 -5.86 1.79 -0.16
N PRO A 63 -5.52 3.00 -0.66
CA PRO A 63 -5.72 4.22 0.11
C PRO A 63 -7.19 4.47 0.45
N LEU A 64 -8.14 4.27 -0.48
CA LEU A 64 -9.58 4.37 -0.20
C LEU A 64 -10.02 3.40 0.88
N GLY A 65 -9.55 2.14 0.83
CA GLY A 65 -9.80 1.16 1.87
C GLY A 65 -9.26 1.63 3.23
N ALA A 66 -8.09 2.26 3.29
CA ALA A 66 -7.55 2.82 4.53
C ALA A 66 -8.37 4.02 5.04
N ILE A 67 -8.76 4.94 4.14
CA ILE A 67 -9.56 6.15 4.45
C ILE A 67 -10.96 5.78 4.93
N SER A 68 -11.55 4.72 4.40
CA SER A 68 -12.91 4.28 4.77
C SER A 68 -13.07 4.08 6.28
N LEU A 69 -12.02 3.67 6.99
CA LEU A 69 -12.03 3.46 8.44
C LEU A 69 -12.15 4.76 9.25
N HIS A 70 -11.92 5.91 8.63
CA HIS A 70 -12.00 7.22 9.27
C HIS A 70 -13.37 7.89 9.06
N LEU A 71 -14.23 7.33 8.21
CA LEU A 71 -15.58 7.84 8.00
C LEU A 71 -16.45 7.58 9.25
N PRO A 72 -17.06 8.63 9.85
CA PRO A 72 -17.88 8.51 11.06
C PRO A 72 -19.29 7.97 10.74
N LEU A 73 -19.37 6.80 10.10
CA LEU A 73 -20.66 6.14 9.84
C LEU A 73 -21.13 5.39 11.09
N ARG A 74 -21.91 6.09 11.93
CA ARG A 74 -22.55 5.50 13.11
C ARG A 74 -23.51 4.38 12.67
N GLY A 75 -23.38 3.20 13.29
CA GLY A 75 -24.27 2.05 13.07
C GLY A 75 -23.89 1.08 11.94
N VAL A 76 -22.95 1.44 11.06
CA VAL A 76 -22.48 0.54 9.98
C VAL A 76 -21.19 -0.17 10.40
N ARG A 77 -21.10 -1.48 10.18
CA ARG A 77 -19.84 -2.22 10.34
C ARG A 77 -18.91 -1.94 9.16
N VAL A 78 -18.38 -0.71 9.09
CA VAL A 78 -17.52 -0.18 8.01
C VAL A 78 -16.41 -1.16 7.62
N VAL A 79 -15.78 -1.81 8.60
CA VAL A 79 -14.70 -2.79 8.37
C VAL A 79 -15.16 -3.93 7.46
N GLN A 80 -16.35 -4.49 7.69
CA GLN A 80 -16.83 -5.67 6.97
C GLN A 80 -17.53 -5.32 5.66
N PHE A 81 -18.22 -4.19 5.61
CA PHE A 81 -19.08 -3.83 4.47
C PHE A 81 -18.44 -2.88 3.47
N ILE A 82 -17.39 -2.15 3.88
CA ILE A 82 -16.74 -1.14 3.03
C ILE A 82 -15.27 -1.48 2.86
N HIS A 83 -14.53 -1.59 3.97
CA HIS A 83 -13.10 -1.86 3.92
C HIS A 83 -12.80 -3.23 3.30
N ALA A 84 -13.36 -4.32 3.83
CA ALA A 84 -13.05 -5.65 3.34
C ALA A 84 -13.38 -5.86 1.84
N PRO A 85 -14.54 -5.44 1.30
CA PRO A 85 -14.82 -5.59 -0.13
C PRO A 85 -13.86 -4.81 -1.03
N ILE A 86 -13.53 -3.57 -0.67
CA ILE A 86 -12.55 -2.75 -1.43
C ILE A 86 -11.17 -3.42 -1.41
N GLN A 87 -10.76 -3.95 -0.25
CA GLN A 87 -9.47 -4.65 -0.12
C GLN A 87 -9.43 -5.96 -0.89
N VAL A 88 -10.51 -6.76 -0.87
CA VAL A 88 -10.60 -8.01 -1.65
C VAL A 88 -10.56 -7.73 -3.14
N LEU A 89 -11.29 -6.72 -3.61
CA LEU A 89 -11.25 -6.30 -5.02
C LEU A 89 -9.83 -5.83 -5.41
N GLY A 90 -9.23 -4.96 -4.60
CA GLY A 90 -7.86 -4.48 -4.82
C GLY A 90 -6.84 -5.62 -4.83
N MET A 91 -6.98 -6.57 -3.92
CA MET A 91 -6.12 -7.77 -3.85
C MET A 91 -6.23 -8.64 -5.09
N ALA A 92 -7.45 -8.92 -5.55
CA ALA A 92 -7.68 -9.73 -6.75
C ALA A 92 -7.06 -9.07 -8.00
N MET A 93 -7.27 -7.77 -8.17
CA MET A 93 -6.63 -6.99 -9.25
C MET A 93 -5.11 -6.99 -9.12
N MET A 94 -4.57 -6.84 -7.92
CA MET A 94 -3.13 -6.85 -7.67
C MET A 94 -2.48 -8.18 -8.03
N ILE A 95 -3.13 -9.31 -7.71
CA ILE A 95 -2.63 -10.65 -8.05
C ILE A 95 -2.58 -10.82 -9.58
N GLY A 96 -3.65 -10.45 -10.29
CA GLY A 96 -3.68 -10.49 -11.75
C GLY A 96 -2.60 -9.60 -12.38
N ALA A 97 -2.43 -8.39 -11.85
CA ALA A 97 -1.39 -7.47 -12.31
C ALA A 97 0.03 -7.99 -11.99
N LEU A 98 0.24 -8.63 -10.83
CA LEU A 98 1.52 -9.24 -10.47
C LEU A 98 1.86 -10.37 -11.46
N GLY A 99 0.88 -11.21 -11.81
CA GLY A 99 1.05 -12.25 -12.83
C GLY A 99 1.50 -11.69 -14.18
N LEU A 100 0.87 -10.60 -14.64
CA LEU A 100 1.30 -9.89 -15.86
C LEU A 100 2.73 -9.33 -15.72
N GLY A 101 3.10 -8.83 -14.55
CA GLY A 101 4.44 -8.29 -14.30
C GLY A 101 5.53 -9.37 -14.33
N ILE A 102 5.24 -10.55 -13.76
CA ILE A 102 6.14 -11.71 -13.80
C ILE A 102 6.32 -12.20 -15.23
N ASP A 103 5.22 -12.35 -15.98
CA ASP A 103 5.25 -12.78 -17.39
C ASP A 103 6.09 -11.82 -18.26
N ILE A 104 5.93 -10.50 -18.08
CA ILE A 104 6.77 -9.51 -18.76
C ILE A 104 8.25 -9.62 -18.35
N ALA A 105 8.52 -9.86 -17.07
CA ALA A 105 9.88 -9.90 -16.56
C ALA A 105 10.64 -11.15 -17.02
N ASP A 106 9.94 -12.28 -17.11
CA ASP A 106 10.48 -13.58 -17.52
C ASP A 106 10.62 -13.69 -19.04
N VAL A 107 9.56 -13.34 -19.79
CA VAL A 107 9.48 -13.56 -21.24
C VAL A 107 10.11 -12.41 -22.04
N ASP A 108 9.86 -11.16 -21.64
CA ASP A 108 10.12 -10.01 -22.50
C ASP A 108 11.37 -9.19 -22.10
N LEU A 109 11.77 -9.23 -20.82
CA LEU A 109 12.85 -8.38 -20.30
C LEU A 109 14.18 -9.08 -20.07
N ASN A 110 14.26 -10.42 -20.20
CA ASN A 110 15.46 -11.23 -19.93
C ASN A 110 16.19 -10.69 -18.69
N TYR A 111 15.60 -10.95 -17.52
CA TYR A 111 15.88 -10.40 -16.18
C TYR A 111 17.35 -10.03 -15.86
N PHE A 112 18.33 -10.71 -16.45
CA PHE A 112 19.77 -10.46 -16.30
C PHE A 112 20.34 -9.26 -17.08
N ALA A 113 19.71 -8.79 -18.17
CA ALA A 113 20.24 -7.73 -19.04
C ALA A 113 19.79 -6.30 -18.65
N SER A 114 18.90 -6.17 -17.67
CA SER A 114 18.23 -4.90 -17.36
C SER A 114 18.99 -4.05 -16.32
N GLY A 115 18.96 -2.72 -16.48
CA GLY A 115 19.65 -1.77 -15.62
C GLY A 115 19.14 -1.74 -14.18
N THR A 116 19.83 -1.01 -13.29
CA THR A 116 19.57 -0.97 -11.84
C THR A 116 18.12 -0.60 -11.49
N SER A 117 17.48 0.32 -12.23
CA SER A 117 16.10 0.74 -11.96
C SER A 117 15.08 -0.37 -12.21
N THR A 118 15.28 -1.20 -13.25
CA THR A 118 14.40 -2.35 -13.54
C THR A 118 14.46 -3.37 -12.41
N LYS A 119 15.67 -3.70 -11.96
CA LYS A 119 15.87 -4.64 -10.84
C LYS A 119 15.21 -4.12 -9.56
N ALA A 120 15.39 -2.83 -9.25
CA ALA A 120 14.77 -2.21 -8.08
C ALA A 120 13.23 -2.26 -8.15
N HIS A 121 12.63 -1.92 -9.30
CA HIS A 121 11.19 -1.98 -9.50
C HIS A 121 10.61 -3.37 -9.27
N VAL A 122 11.23 -4.40 -9.86
CA VAL A 122 10.68 -5.75 -9.71
C VAL A 122 10.88 -6.29 -8.30
N VAL A 123 12.05 -6.08 -7.67
CA VAL A 123 12.31 -6.55 -6.31
C VAL A 123 11.39 -5.87 -5.29
N ILE A 124 11.27 -4.54 -5.34
CA ILE A 124 10.38 -3.79 -4.42
C ILE A 124 8.93 -4.19 -4.67
N GLY A 125 8.52 -4.27 -5.94
CA GLY A 125 7.18 -4.70 -6.31
C GLY A 125 6.84 -6.07 -5.74
N LEU A 126 7.69 -7.07 -6.00
CA LEU A 126 7.48 -8.45 -5.56
C LEU A 126 7.44 -8.56 -4.03
N LEU A 127 8.34 -7.87 -3.32
CA LEU A 127 8.36 -7.85 -1.86
C LEU A 127 7.07 -7.24 -1.30
N ALA A 128 6.66 -6.07 -1.81
CA ALA A 128 5.47 -5.38 -1.34
C ALA A 128 4.20 -6.19 -1.64
N THR A 129 4.03 -6.69 -2.87
CA THR A 129 2.83 -7.47 -3.25
C THR A 129 2.77 -8.80 -2.53
N SER A 130 3.89 -9.52 -2.39
CA SER A 130 3.91 -10.81 -1.65
C SER A 130 3.58 -10.61 -0.18
N ALA A 131 4.12 -9.56 0.44
CA ALA A 131 3.81 -9.24 1.83
C ALA A 131 2.32 -8.90 2.02
N LEU A 132 1.74 -8.15 1.08
CA LEU A 132 0.31 -7.86 1.09
C LEU A 132 -0.55 -9.11 0.88
N ILE A 133 -0.21 -9.99 -0.08
CA ILE A 133 -1.01 -11.20 -0.37
C ILE A 133 -1.03 -12.15 0.83
N LEU A 134 0.12 -12.37 1.47
CA LEU A 134 0.25 -13.39 2.51
C LEU A 134 -0.15 -12.84 3.88
N PHE A 135 0.41 -11.70 4.29
CA PHE A 135 0.31 -11.25 5.68
C PHE A 135 -0.88 -10.35 5.95
N GLN A 136 -1.26 -9.44 5.04
CA GLN A 136 -2.40 -8.55 5.30
C GLN A 136 -3.72 -9.27 5.58
N PRO A 137 -4.19 -10.21 4.73
CA PRO A 137 -5.46 -10.89 4.99
C PRO A 137 -5.39 -11.76 6.25
N ALA A 138 -4.26 -12.44 6.49
CA ALA A 138 -4.05 -13.23 7.70
C ALA A 138 -4.16 -12.37 8.97
N LEU A 139 -3.42 -11.26 9.03
CA LEU A 139 -3.46 -10.34 10.17
C LEU A 139 -4.84 -9.68 10.35
N GLY A 140 -5.51 -9.34 9.24
CA GLY A 140 -6.86 -8.77 9.25
C GLY A 140 -7.89 -9.75 9.83
N LEU A 141 -7.85 -11.01 9.40
CA LEU A 141 -8.75 -12.05 9.89
C LEU A 141 -8.49 -12.39 11.37
N LEU A 142 -7.22 -12.51 11.77
CA LEU A 142 -6.84 -12.76 13.17
C LEU A 142 -7.33 -11.64 14.07
N GLN A 143 -7.14 -10.38 13.67
CA GLN A 143 -7.66 -9.23 14.43
C GLN A 143 -9.19 -9.24 14.47
N HIS A 144 -9.86 -9.54 13.36
CA HIS A 144 -11.32 -9.58 13.33
C HIS A 144 -11.89 -10.65 14.27
N ARG A 145 -11.27 -11.84 14.29
CA ARG A 145 -11.64 -12.94 15.19
C ARG A 145 -11.36 -12.61 16.65
N HIS A 146 -10.25 -11.93 16.94
CA HIS A 146 -9.93 -11.46 18.28
C HIS A 146 -10.94 -10.41 18.76
N PHE A 147 -11.24 -9.40 17.94
CA PHE A 147 -12.19 -8.34 18.26
C PHE A 147 -13.60 -8.87 18.54
N LYS A 148 -14.07 -9.88 17.78
CA LYS A 148 -15.35 -10.55 18.06
C LYS A 148 -15.42 -11.21 19.43
N ARG A 149 -14.28 -11.67 19.99
CA ARG A 149 -14.23 -12.38 21.27
C ARG A 149 -14.01 -11.46 22.46
N THR A 150 -13.12 -10.49 22.33
CA THR A 150 -12.67 -9.65 23.45
C THR A 150 -13.19 -8.21 23.39
N GLY A 151 -13.70 -7.77 22.23
CA GLY A 151 -14.04 -6.37 21.98
C GLY A 151 -12.84 -5.43 21.92
N GLN A 152 -11.61 -5.95 22.02
CA GLN A 152 -10.38 -5.16 22.13
C GLN A 152 -9.51 -5.23 20.87
N LYS A 153 -8.61 -4.24 20.72
CA LYS A 153 -7.58 -4.23 19.67
C LYS A 153 -6.42 -5.12 20.10
N SER A 154 -6.09 -6.15 19.32
CA SER A 154 -4.91 -6.98 19.56
C SER A 154 -3.66 -6.40 18.92
N MET A 155 -2.49 -6.99 19.23
CA MET A 155 -1.22 -6.70 18.54
C MET A 155 -1.32 -6.85 17.01
N PHE A 156 -2.13 -7.80 16.52
CA PHE A 156 -2.36 -7.99 15.09
C PHE A 156 -3.00 -6.77 14.42
N ALA A 157 -3.82 -5.99 15.14
CA ALA A 157 -4.39 -4.75 14.62
C ALA A 157 -3.32 -3.69 14.32
N TYR A 158 -2.27 -3.63 15.14
CA TYR A 158 -1.17 -2.69 14.96
C TYR A 158 -0.27 -3.13 13.81
N LEU A 159 0.10 -4.42 13.77
CA LEU A 159 0.89 -4.99 12.68
C LEU A 159 0.19 -4.86 11.33
N HIS A 160 -1.09 -5.22 11.23
CA HIS A 160 -1.91 -5.07 10.03
C HIS A 160 -1.87 -3.62 9.51
N ARG A 161 -2.07 -2.65 10.41
CA ARG A 161 -2.10 -1.22 10.07
C ARG A 161 -0.74 -0.70 9.59
N TRP A 162 0.34 -1.02 10.29
CA TRP A 162 1.68 -0.54 9.93
C TRP A 162 2.22 -1.20 8.67
N LEU A 163 2.02 -2.51 8.53
CA LEU A 163 2.39 -3.23 7.32
C LEU A 163 1.67 -2.64 6.09
N GLY A 164 0.38 -2.30 6.22
CA GLY A 164 -0.41 -1.72 5.13
C GLY A 164 0.10 -0.33 4.74
N ARG A 165 0.47 0.49 5.73
CA ARG A 165 1.05 1.82 5.50
C ARG A 165 2.38 1.75 4.78
N ILE A 166 3.28 0.88 5.24
CA ILE A 166 4.60 0.68 4.62
C ILE A 166 4.42 0.19 3.19
N ALA A 167 3.53 -0.77 2.95
CA ALA A 167 3.29 -1.32 1.63
C ALA A 167 2.69 -0.29 0.64
N ILE A 168 1.79 0.59 1.09
CA ILE A 168 1.29 1.70 0.25
C ILE A 168 2.43 2.64 -0.16
N CYS A 169 3.27 3.04 0.80
CA CYS A 169 4.43 3.90 0.51
C CYS A 169 5.42 3.23 -0.46
N LEU A 170 5.72 1.94 -0.25
CA LEU A 170 6.55 1.15 -1.17
C LEU A 170 5.90 1.07 -2.56
N GLY A 171 4.58 0.92 -2.64
CA GLY A 171 3.84 0.92 -3.89
C GLY A 171 3.96 2.24 -4.66
N TRP A 172 3.94 3.39 -4.00
CA TRP A 172 4.14 4.69 -4.66
C TRP A 172 5.56 4.90 -5.15
N ILE A 173 6.57 4.53 -4.33
CA ILE A 173 7.97 4.53 -4.75
C ILE A 173 8.13 3.61 -5.96
N ASN A 174 7.55 2.41 -5.89
CA ASN A 174 7.62 1.43 -6.97
C ASN A 174 6.91 1.89 -8.26
N SER A 175 5.80 2.62 -8.13
CA SER A 175 5.11 3.26 -9.26
C SER A 175 6.03 4.28 -9.94
N GLY A 176 6.72 5.11 -9.16
CA GLY A 176 7.73 6.05 -9.67
C GLY A 176 8.85 5.36 -10.44
N LEU A 177 9.40 4.26 -9.89
CA LEU A 177 10.42 3.44 -10.58
C LEU A 177 9.87 2.86 -11.89
N GLY A 178 8.62 2.36 -11.88
CA GLY A 178 7.97 1.82 -13.08
C GLY A 178 7.86 2.82 -14.23
N PHE A 179 7.60 4.10 -13.93
CA PHE A 179 7.59 5.15 -14.97
C PHE A 179 8.98 5.45 -15.53
N GLN A 180 10.05 5.30 -14.75
CA GLN A 180 11.42 5.48 -15.25
C GLN A 180 11.82 4.41 -16.26
N LEU A 181 11.18 3.24 -16.23
CA LEU A 181 11.45 2.14 -17.16
C LEU A 181 10.87 2.35 -18.55
N VAL A 182 9.92 3.29 -18.70
CA VAL A 182 9.21 3.48 -19.95
C VAL A 182 9.65 4.80 -20.60
N PRO A 183 10.17 4.78 -21.84
CA PRO A 183 10.46 6.01 -22.55
C PRO A 183 9.17 6.83 -22.72
N ILE A 184 9.28 8.15 -22.50
CA ILE A 184 8.16 9.11 -22.46
C ILE A 184 7.30 9.06 -23.74
N SER A 185 7.87 8.64 -24.87
CA SER A 185 7.15 8.47 -26.15
C SER A 185 6.14 7.32 -26.16
N LEU A 186 6.25 6.34 -25.26
CA LEU A 186 5.37 5.16 -25.20
C LEU A 186 4.24 5.29 -24.16
N VAL A 187 4.23 6.37 -23.37
CA VAL A 187 3.17 6.67 -22.40
C VAL A 187 2.54 7.99 -22.80
N ALA A 188 1.21 8.01 -22.95
CA ALA A 188 0.50 9.27 -23.18
C ALA A 188 0.79 10.22 -22.00
N ALA A 189 1.34 11.40 -22.27
CA ALA A 189 1.75 12.38 -21.24
C ALA A 189 0.62 12.67 -20.25
N HIS A 190 -0.63 12.75 -20.72
CA HIS A 190 -1.83 12.92 -19.89
C HIS A 190 -2.04 11.79 -18.86
N SER A 191 -1.67 10.56 -19.19
CA SER A 191 -1.78 9.43 -18.25
C SER A 191 -0.76 9.53 -17.13
N LEU A 192 0.44 10.02 -17.43
CA LEU A 192 1.49 10.26 -16.43
C LEU A 192 1.06 11.39 -15.49
N VAL A 193 0.64 12.53 -16.04
CA VAL A 193 0.18 13.69 -15.26
C VAL A 193 -0.98 13.31 -14.35
N ARG A 194 -2.01 12.62 -14.88
CA ARG A 194 -3.15 12.16 -14.07
C ARG A 194 -2.71 11.26 -12.92
N ASN A 195 -1.75 10.35 -13.16
CA ASN A 195 -1.31 9.42 -12.13
C ASN A 195 -0.61 10.13 -10.97
N PHE A 196 0.32 11.06 -11.27
CA PHE A 196 1.00 11.84 -10.24
C PHE A 196 0.06 12.82 -9.52
N VAL A 197 -0.89 13.43 -10.23
CA VAL A 197 -1.92 14.29 -9.60
C VAL A 197 -2.80 13.48 -8.65
N LEU A 198 -3.28 12.31 -9.06
CA LEU A 198 -4.08 11.43 -8.20
C LEU A 198 -3.27 10.95 -6.99
N MET A 199 -2.01 10.57 -7.19
CA MET A 199 -1.11 10.19 -6.10
C MET A 199 -0.87 11.35 -5.13
N GLY A 200 -0.68 12.57 -5.62
CA GLY A 200 -0.50 13.76 -4.79
C GLY A 200 -1.74 14.13 -3.99
N VAL A 201 -2.92 14.14 -4.62
CA VAL A 201 -4.19 14.48 -3.96
C VAL A 201 -4.59 13.42 -2.95
N LEU A 202 -4.69 12.15 -3.37
CA LEU A 202 -5.10 11.06 -2.48
C LEU A 202 -4.05 10.79 -1.41
N GLY A 203 -2.77 10.90 -1.76
CA GLY A 203 -1.67 10.76 -0.81
C GLY A 203 -1.65 11.89 0.22
N GLY A 204 -1.88 13.13 -0.22
CA GLY A 204 -2.02 14.29 0.67
C GLY A 204 -3.17 14.12 1.67
N ILE A 205 -4.35 13.72 1.20
CA ILE A 205 -5.51 13.41 2.06
C ILE A 205 -5.16 12.30 3.06
N TRP A 206 -4.50 11.24 2.59
CA TRP A 206 -4.14 10.11 3.44
C TRP A 206 -3.13 10.50 4.53
N PHE A 207 -2.05 11.22 4.18
CA PHE A 207 -1.09 11.72 5.17
C PHE A 207 -1.73 12.70 6.15
N PHE A 208 -2.61 13.58 5.67
CA PHE A 208 -3.37 14.49 6.52
C PHE A 208 -4.21 13.70 7.54
N LEU A 209 -4.95 12.68 7.10
CA LEU A 209 -5.77 11.84 7.97
C LEU A 209 -4.94 11.04 8.98
N ILE A 210 -3.74 10.61 8.59
CA ILE A 210 -2.80 9.95 9.51
C ILE A 210 -2.28 10.92 10.56
N GLY A 211 -1.87 12.12 10.13
CA GLY A 211 -1.41 13.19 11.02
C GLY A 211 -2.52 13.60 11.99
N TRP A 212 -3.75 13.72 11.50
CA TRP A 212 -4.94 14.00 12.30
C TRP A 212 -5.21 12.92 13.35
N ASP A 213 -5.08 11.64 12.99
CA ASP A 213 -5.23 10.54 13.96
C ASP A 213 -4.16 10.59 15.06
N GLY A 214 -2.92 10.90 14.69
CA GLY A 214 -1.82 11.12 15.63
C GLY A 214 -2.05 12.32 16.55
N TYR A 215 -2.48 13.45 15.98
CA TYR A 215 -2.78 14.68 16.71
C TYR A 215 -3.90 14.47 17.74
N ARG A 216 -5.01 13.83 17.34
CA ARG A 216 -6.11 13.49 18.26
C ARG A 216 -5.67 12.60 19.41
N HIS A 217 -4.80 11.62 19.14
CA HIS A 217 -4.25 10.75 20.18
C HIS A 217 -3.36 11.50 21.18
N LEU A 218 -2.58 12.49 20.73
CA LEU A 218 -1.77 13.35 21.59
C LEU A 218 -2.64 14.29 22.42
N TRP A 219 -3.64 14.91 21.81
CA TRP A 219 -4.60 15.78 22.51
C TRP A 219 -5.35 15.03 23.61
N ALA A 220 -5.92 13.86 23.29
CA ALA A 220 -6.60 13.03 24.28
C ALA A 220 -5.68 12.58 25.44
N LYS A 221 -4.37 12.40 25.20
CA LYS A 221 -3.40 12.14 26.27
C LYS A 221 -3.15 13.39 27.12
N LYS A 222 -3.02 14.57 26.51
CA LYS A 222 -2.88 15.84 27.23
C LYS A 222 -4.09 16.09 28.12
N ASP A 223 -5.31 15.88 27.61
CA ASP A 223 -6.54 16.06 28.39
C ASP A 223 -6.60 15.12 29.60
N LYS A 224 -6.21 13.84 29.42
CA LYS A 224 -6.13 12.88 30.53
C LYS A 224 -5.07 13.28 31.56
N ILE A 225 -3.87 13.66 31.13
CA ILE A 225 -2.81 14.12 32.04
C ILE A 225 -3.24 15.40 32.76
N SER A 226 -3.92 16.31 32.07
CA SER A 226 -4.48 17.53 32.66
C SER A 226 -5.56 17.18 33.69
N ALA A 227 -6.44 16.22 33.41
CA ALA A 227 -7.44 15.75 34.36
C ALA A 227 -6.81 15.07 35.59
N TYR A 228 -5.77 14.23 35.42
CA TYR A 228 -5.02 13.65 36.54
C TYR A 228 -4.31 14.72 37.37
N ARG A 229 -3.72 15.74 36.72
CA ARG A 229 -3.07 16.87 37.40
C ARG A 229 -4.07 17.65 38.25
N VAL A 230 -5.22 18.03 37.69
CA VAL A 230 -6.28 18.75 38.42
C VAL A 230 -6.83 17.91 39.58
N GLY A 231 -7.02 16.60 39.36
CA GLY A 231 -7.44 15.67 40.41
C GLY A 231 -6.40 15.53 41.54
N TRP A 232 -5.11 15.49 41.19
CA TRP A 232 -4.01 15.42 42.14
C TRP A 232 -3.91 16.69 42.99
N GLU A 233 -3.97 17.87 42.37
CA GLU A 233 -3.93 19.14 43.11
C GLU A 233 -5.12 19.28 44.06
N LYS A 234 -6.33 18.93 43.63
CA LYS A 234 -7.50 18.90 44.52
C LYS A 234 -7.32 17.93 45.69
N GLY A 235 -6.74 16.76 45.43
CA GLY A 235 -6.45 15.77 46.48
C GLY A 235 -5.39 16.24 47.50
N VAL A 236 -4.37 16.97 47.04
CA VAL A 236 -3.34 17.56 47.91
C VAL A 236 -3.94 18.67 48.77
N VAL A 237 -4.76 19.55 48.20
CA VAL A 237 -5.42 20.64 48.94
C VAL A 237 -6.36 20.09 50.02
N LEU A 238 -7.19 19.11 49.69
CA LEU A 238 -8.10 18.49 50.68
C LEU A 238 -7.37 17.75 51.80
N ARG A 239 -6.19 17.17 51.51
CA ARG A 239 -5.34 16.55 52.53
C ARG A 239 -4.74 17.61 53.46
N GLY A 240 -4.28 18.75 52.92
CA GLY A 240 -3.78 19.87 53.72
C GLY A 240 -4.84 20.42 54.67
N GLN A 241 -6.05 20.69 54.16
CA GLN A 241 -7.16 21.18 54.99
C GLN A 241 -7.56 20.21 56.10
N ARG A 242 -7.56 18.89 55.84
CA ARG A 242 -7.85 17.88 56.88
C ARG A 242 -6.80 17.89 57.99
N VAL A 243 -5.52 18.01 57.64
CA VAL A 243 -4.42 18.06 58.62
C VAL A 243 -4.50 19.33 59.46
N GLU A 244 -4.84 20.47 58.87
CA GLU A 244 -5.11 21.72 59.61
C GLU A 244 -6.31 21.57 60.55
N GLU A 245 -7.43 20.99 60.08
CA GLU A 245 -8.61 20.75 60.93
C GLU A 245 -8.34 19.79 62.09
N GLU A 246 -7.57 18.71 61.86
CA GLU A 246 -7.18 17.74 62.89
C GLU A 246 -6.21 18.37 63.90
N GLY A 247 -5.22 19.14 63.45
CA GLY A 247 -4.29 19.86 64.34
C GLY A 247 -4.98 20.94 65.19
N ILE A 248 -5.96 21.67 64.63
CA ILE A 248 -6.76 22.63 65.39
C ILE A 248 -7.59 21.93 66.47
N LYS A 249 -8.16 20.76 66.18
CA LYS A 249 -8.92 19.97 67.17
C LYS A 249 -8.04 19.47 68.32
N GLU A 250 -6.84 18.99 68.03
CA GLU A 250 -5.89 18.56 69.08
C GLU A 250 -5.45 19.73 69.96
N SER A 251 -5.14 20.89 69.37
CA SER A 251 -4.74 22.08 70.14
C SER A 251 -5.85 22.60 71.07
N ASN A 252 -7.12 22.57 70.61
CA ASN A 252 -8.27 22.95 71.43
C ASN A 252 -8.59 21.91 72.52
N ALA A 253 -8.29 20.63 72.30
CA ALA A 253 -8.45 19.58 73.29
C ALA A 253 -7.40 19.70 74.41
N GLU A 254 -6.15 20.07 74.08
CA GLU A 254 -5.11 20.33 75.08
C GLU A 254 -5.38 21.61 75.89
N SER A 255 -5.91 22.67 75.29
CA SER A 255 -6.27 23.89 76.04
C SER A 255 -7.43 23.65 77.01
N GLY A 256 -8.40 22.79 76.64
CA GLY A 256 -9.56 22.46 77.48
C GLY A 256 -9.29 21.50 78.64
N SER A 257 -8.13 20.82 78.67
CA SER A 257 -7.76 19.87 79.72
C SER A 257 -6.96 20.50 80.87
N SER A 258 -6.56 21.76 80.76
CA SER A 258 -5.74 22.43 81.77
C SER A 258 -6.54 23.18 82.86
N GLU A 259 -7.87 23.23 82.74
CA GLU A 259 -8.76 24.02 83.61
C GLU A 259 -9.63 23.13 84.51
N ASN A 260 -9.06 22.13 85.22
CA ASN A 260 -9.73 21.56 86.40
C ASN A 260 -8.77 20.81 87.34
N GLN A 261 -7.86 21.55 87.98
CA GLN A 261 -7.23 21.10 89.22
C GLN A 261 -7.26 22.22 90.25
N VAL A 262 -8.35 22.31 91.01
CA VAL A 262 -8.35 23.00 92.31
C VAL A 262 -8.86 22.02 93.37
N ASN A 263 -7.98 21.83 94.35
CA ASN A 263 -7.94 20.83 95.43
C ASN A 263 -8.75 21.32 96.68
N PRO A 264 -8.67 20.66 97.84
CA PRO A 264 -9.68 19.82 98.47
C PRO A 264 -10.32 20.45 99.73
N LYS A 265 -11.35 19.80 100.29
CA LYS A 265 -11.59 19.69 101.74
C LYS A 265 -12.66 18.64 102.03
#